data_AF-A2EWR8-F1
#
_entry.id   AF-A2EWR8-F1
#
_cell.length_a   1.000
_cell.length_b   1.000
_cell.length_c   1.000
_cell.angle_alpha   90.00
_cell.angle_beta   90.00
_cell.angle_gamma   90.00
#
_symmetry.space_group_name_H-M   'P 1'
#
loop_
_entity.id
_entity.type
_entity.pdbx_description
1 polymer ?
#
loop_
_entity_poly.entity_id
_entity_poly.type
_entity_poly.pdbx_seq_one_letter_code
_entity_poly.pdbx_strand_id
1 'polypeptide(L)'
;MDTNLVTFLVEYYESLHSNAKEIGNAYIDGARLIIFQGIEQPKSYVSDYSRYIPSGKRKILKYSGNTIGSRLFVHVQSEIEQTSKKLILDEAFSCVISEVSIMISYHTIHINPLLEPIAVLPPPKPKIITVVKPKPVEVKPAVEVEHPDLLNTRNSAIVSNLPYNTPPSEFVAVLEKFGHIVRYCQTKGKLIAEFENIKFMHKAVESTFKEWNGRMPKVFRCPREFAWP
;
A
#
# COMPACT_ATOMS: atom_id res chain seq x y z
N MET A 1 -17.83 11.69 27.22
CA MET A 1 -18.25 11.00 25.99
C MET A 1 -18.24 12.07 24.89
N ASP A 2 -17.60 11.82 23.75
CA ASP A 2 -17.48 12.83 22.69
C ASP A 2 -18.84 13.02 21.99
N THR A 3 -19.41 14.22 22.07
CA THR A 3 -20.73 14.52 21.50
C THR A 3 -20.75 14.36 19.98
N ASN A 4 -19.68 14.75 19.29
CA ASN A 4 -19.58 14.65 17.84
C ASN A 4 -19.60 13.19 17.37
N LEU A 5 -18.98 12.30 18.15
CA LEU A 5 -19.00 10.86 17.90
C LEU A 5 -20.42 10.30 17.95
N VAL A 6 -21.18 10.64 18.99
CA VAL A 6 -22.55 10.13 19.15
C VAL A 6 -23.46 10.68 18.05
N THR A 7 -23.39 11.98 17.77
CA THR A 7 -24.15 12.63 16.69
C THR A 7 -23.86 11.97 15.34
N PHE A 8 -22.57 11.82 14.99
CA PHE A 8 -22.17 11.17 13.75
C PHE A 8 -22.72 9.75 13.63
N LEU A 9 -22.61 8.94 14.68
CA LEU A 9 -23.08 7.55 14.66
C LEU A 9 -24.59 7.47 14.42
N VAL A 10 -25.38 8.29 15.12
CA VAL A 10 -26.83 8.30 14.98
C VAL A 10 -27.21 8.74 13.56
N GLU A 11 -26.75 9.91 13.13
CA GLU A 11 -27.11 10.47 11.82
C GLU A 11 -26.71 9.56 10.66
N TYR A 12 -25.49 9.01 10.70
CA TYR A 12 -24.97 8.15 9.64
C TYR A 12 -25.74 6.82 9.55
N TYR A 13 -25.91 6.11 10.67
CA TYR A 13 -26.54 4.79 10.64
C TYR A 13 -28.06 4.87 10.47
N GLU A 14 -28.72 5.94 10.95
CA GLU A 14 -30.12 6.21 10.64
C GLU A 14 -30.32 6.53 9.15
N SER A 15 -29.46 7.37 8.55
CA SER A 15 -29.50 7.66 7.12
C SER A 15 -29.26 6.40 6.29
N LEU A 16 -28.30 5.56 6.70
CA LEU A 16 -28.01 4.30 6.03
C LEU A 16 -29.18 3.31 6.11
N HIS A 17 -29.96 3.34 7.20
CA HIS A 17 -31.13 2.49 7.37
C HIS A 17 -32.35 2.99 6.61
N SER A 18 -32.66 4.28 6.75
CA SER A 18 -33.88 4.90 6.22
C SER A 18 -33.77 5.25 4.73
N ASN A 19 -32.60 5.71 4.28
CA ASN A 19 -32.40 6.17 2.90
C ASN A 19 -30.96 5.92 2.41
N ALA A 20 -30.60 4.64 2.25
CA ALA A 20 -29.26 4.24 1.80
C ALA A 20 -28.82 4.86 0.47
N LYS A 21 -29.74 5.31 -0.38
CA LYS A 21 -29.41 5.97 -1.66
C LYS A 21 -28.77 7.34 -1.46
N GLU A 22 -29.16 8.05 -0.41
CA GLU A 22 -28.68 9.40 -0.08
C GLU A 22 -27.45 9.40 0.83
N ILE A 23 -26.94 8.22 1.23
CA ILE A 23 -25.74 8.13 2.08
C ILE A 23 -24.51 8.79 1.43
N GLY A 24 -24.53 8.97 0.10
CA GLY A 24 -23.50 9.72 -0.61
C GLY A 24 -23.35 11.16 -0.14
N ASN A 25 -24.43 11.79 0.36
CA ASN A 25 -24.42 13.15 0.87
C ASN A 25 -23.63 13.30 2.18
N ALA A 26 -23.34 12.19 2.87
CA ALA A 26 -22.51 12.18 4.07
C ALA A 26 -21.01 12.29 3.75
N TYR A 27 -20.62 12.22 2.48
CA TYR A 27 -19.22 12.24 2.04
C TYR A 27 -18.86 13.60 1.45
N ILE A 28 -17.64 14.08 1.72
CA ILE A 28 -17.09 15.24 1.01
C ILE A 28 -16.74 14.87 -0.44
N ASP A 29 -16.68 15.87 -1.31
CA ASP A 29 -16.16 15.68 -2.67
C ASP A 29 -14.73 15.12 -2.64
N GLY A 30 -14.51 14.01 -3.34
CA GLY A 30 -13.22 13.32 -3.38
C GLY A 30 -12.93 12.45 -2.15
N ALA A 31 -13.91 12.22 -1.27
CA ALA A 31 -13.76 11.28 -0.17
C ALA A 31 -13.42 9.87 -0.68
N ARG A 32 -12.67 9.12 0.11
CA ARG A 32 -12.24 7.77 -0.28
C ARG A 32 -12.90 6.70 0.58
N LEU A 33 -13.58 5.77 -0.09
CA LEU A 33 -14.07 4.53 0.50
C LEU A 33 -13.10 3.39 0.13
N ILE A 34 -12.67 2.61 1.10
CA ILE A 34 -11.86 1.40 0.88
C ILE A 34 -12.55 0.20 1.50
N ILE A 35 -12.74 -0.87 0.74
CA ILE A 35 -13.37 -2.09 1.20
C ILE A 35 -12.37 -3.24 1.16
N PHE A 36 -12.23 -3.90 2.30
CA PHE A 36 -11.45 -5.12 2.48
C PHE A 36 -12.41 -6.29 2.65
N GLN A 37 -12.20 -7.34 1.85
CA GLN A 37 -12.99 -8.57 1.92
C GLN A 37 -12.03 -9.76 1.99
N GLY A 38 -11.76 -10.23 3.21
CA GLY A 38 -10.80 -11.31 3.44
C GLY A 38 -9.37 -10.95 2.97
N ILE A 39 -8.76 -11.85 2.20
CA ILE A 39 -7.38 -11.75 1.69
C ILE A 39 -7.29 -11.11 0.28
N GLU A 40 -8.41 -10.67 -0.29
CA GLU A 40 -8.43 -10.03 -1.61
C GLU A 40 -7.76 -8.64 -1.57
N GLN A 41 -7.34 -8.15 -2.75
CA GLN A 41 -6.84 -6.79 -2.86
C GLN A 41 -7.95 -5.79 -2.48
N PRO A 42 -7.62 -4.76 -1.67
CA PRO A 42 -8.60 -3.76 -1.27
C PRO A 42 -9.13 -3.00 -2.47
N LYS A 43 -10.44 -2.80 -2.50
CA LYS A 43 -11.12 -2.01 -3.55
C LYS A 43 -11.31 -0.59 -3.04
N SER A 44 -10.96 0.40 -3.87
CA SER A 44 -11.11 1.81 -3.53
C SER A 44 -12.10 2.50 -4.45
N TYR A 45 -12.95 3.33 -3.85
CA TYR A 45 -14.01 4.07 -4.52
C TYR A 45 -13.98 5.53 -4.09
N VAL A 46 -14.33 6.41 -5.03
CA VAL A 46 -14.37 7.88 -4.85
C VAL A 46 -15.71 8.50 -5.26
N SER A 47 -16.68 7.67 -5.64
CA SER A 47 -18.06 8.04 -5.98
C SER A 47 -19.00 6.86 -5.72
N ASP A 48 -20.31 7.13 -5.82
CA ASP A 48 -21.37 6.10 -5.77
C ASP A 48 -21.33 5.20 -4.53
N TYR A 49 -20.97 5.78 -3.37
CA TYR A 49 -20.75 5.04 -2.12
C TYR A 49 -21.94 4.16 -1.72
N SER A 50 -23.18 4.60 -2.00
CA SER A 50 -24.42 3.87 -1.74
C SER A 50 -24.48 2.48 -2.39
N ARG A 51 -23.75 2.25 -3.49
CA ARG A 51 -23.70 0.95 -4.18
C ARG A 51 -22.74 -0.03 -3.51
N TYR A 52 -21.75 0.46 -2.79
CA TYR A 52 -20.63 -0.34 -2.28
C TYR A 52 -20.71 -0.59 -0.78
N ILE A 53 -21.35 0.30 -0.02
CA ILE A 53 -21.56 0.11 1.42
C ILE A 53 -22.53 -1.05 1.64
N PRO A 54 -22.18 -2.06 2.45
CA PRO A 54 -23.08 -3.18 2.72
C PRO A 54 -24.39 -2.70 3.37
N SER A 55 -25.51 -2.95 2.69
CA SER A 55 -26.85 -2.69 3.20
C SER A 55 -27.41 -3.89 3.97
N GLY A 56 -28.23 -3.63 4.98
CA GLY A 56 -28.91 -4.65 5.77
C GLY A 56 -29.26 -4.14 7.17
N LYS A 57 -29.90 -4.99 7.98
CA LYS A 57 -30.18 -4.66 9.38
C LYS A 57 -28.86 -4.70 10.15
N ARG A 58 -28.40 -3.53 10.58
CA ARG A 58 -27.14 -3.34 11.33
C ARG A 58 -27.40 -3.32 12.82
N LYS A 59 -26.54 -4.01 13.57
CA LYS A 59 -26.45 -3.93 15.02
C LYS A 59 -25.04 -3.49 15.39
N ILE A 60 -24.90 -2.30 15.96
CA ILE A 60 -23.61 -1.81 16.46
C ILE A 60 -23.24 -2.63 17.69
N LEU A 61 -22.05 -3.25 17.68
CA LEU A 61 -21.52 -4.05 18.77
C LEU A 61 -20.61 -3.23 19.67
N LYS A 62 -19.69 -2.48 19.05
CA LYS A 62 -18.72 -1.61 19.73
C LYS A 62 -18.46 -0.39 18.87
N TYR A 63 -18.15 0.72 19.51
CA TYR A 63 -17.65 1.90 18.83
C TYR A 63 -16.66 2.63 19.74
N SER A 64 -15.72 3.32 19.12
CA SER A 64 -14.80 4.22 19.78
C SER A 64 -14.46 5.36 18.83
N GLY A 65 -14.01 6.47 19.37
CA GLY A 65 -13.63 7.60 18.53
C GLY A 65 -13.15 8.77 19.37
N ASN A 66 -12.43 9.67 18.71
CA ASN A 66 -11.89 10.86 19.31
C ASN A 66 -11.90 12.01 18.30
N THR A 67 -12.26 13.20 18.77
CA THR A 67 -12.08 14.45 18.04
C THR A 67 -10.68 15.02 18.28
N ILE A 68 -9.97 15.36 17.20
CA ILE A 68 -8.68 16.05 17.22
C ILE A 68 -8.78 17.26 16.31
N GLY A 69 -8.84 18.46 16.90
CA GLY A 69 -9.07 19.70 16.16
C GLY A 69 -10.41 19.66 15.42
N SER A 70 -10.40 19.94 14.12
CA SER A 70 -11.58 19.89 13.24
C SER A 70 -11.85 18.51 12.62
N ARG A 71 -11.25 17.44 13.17
CA ARG A 71 -11.41 16.08 12.66
C ARG A 71 -11.96 15.14 13.71
N LEU A 72 -12.92 14.31 13.30
CA LEU A 72 -13.43 13.21 14.09
C LEU A 72 -12.90 11.90 13.51
N PHE A 73 -12.29 11.07 14.36
CA PHE A 73 -11.91 9.70 14.02
C PHE A 73 -12.85 8.74 14.72
N VAL A 74 -13.47 7.85 13.95
CA VAL A 74 -14.47 6.90 14.47
C VAL A 74 -14.08 5.50 14.06
N HIS A 75 -14.26 4.55 14.97
CA HIS A 75 -14.13 3.13 14.75
C HIS A 75 -15.41 2.45 15.22
N VAL A 76 -15.99 1.60 14.37
CA VAL A 76 -17.26 0.93 14.65
C VAL A 76 -17.18 -0.53 14.25
N GLN A 77 -17.47 -1.40 15.20
CA GLN A 77 -17.71 -2.80 14.93
C GLN A 77 -19.21 -3.06 14.91
N SER A 78 -19.73 -3.60 13.80
CA SER A 78 -21.15 -3.89 13.65
C SER A 78 -21.40 -5.29 13.10
N GLU A 79 -22.58 -5.84 13.39
CA GLU A 79 -23.09 -7.07 12.79
C GLU A 79 -24.17 -6.70 11.77
N ILE A 80 -24.09 -7.27 10.57
CA ILE A 80 -25.12 -7.16 9.53
C ILE A 80 -25.79 -8.50 9.35
N GLU A 81 -27.11 -8.49 9.47
CA GLU A 81 -27.96 -9.63 9.10
C GLU A 81 -28.39 -9.49 7.64
N GLN A 82 -27.88 -10.38 6.77
CA GLN A 82 -28.38 -10.59 5.42
C GLN A 82 -29.13 -11.93 5.36
N THR A 83 -30.05 -12.07 4.40
CA THR A 83 -31.11 -13.11 4.28
C THR A 83 -30.67 -14.56 4.49
N SER A 84 -29.38 -14.87 4.49
CA SER A 84 -28.84 -16.20 4.82
C SER A 84 -27.44 -16.21 5.44
N LYS A 85 -26.87 -15.04 5.80
CA LYS A 85 -25.52 -14.93 6.39
C LYS A 85 -25.43 -13.72 7.33
N LYS A 86 -24.81 -13.93 8.49
CA LYS A 86 -24.37 -12.86 9.39
C LYS A 86 -22.97 -12.43 8.99
N LEU A 87 -22.79 -11.13 8.78
CA LEU A 87 -21.50 -10.53 8.48
C LEU A 87 -21.07 -9.68 9.66
N ILE A 88 -19.79 -9.73 10.01
CA ILE A 88 -19.20 -8.79 10.96
C ILE A 88 -18.45 -7.75 10.15
N LEU A 89 -18.75 -6.48 10.40
CA LEU A 89 -18.05 -5.36 9.82
C LEU A 89 -17.18 -4.68 10.86
N ASP A 90 -15.99 -4.30 10.42
CA ASP A 90 -15.12 -3.40 11.15
C ASP A 90 -14.84 -2.15 10.31
N GLU A 91 -15.42 -1.03 10.74
CA GLU A 91 -15.49 0.22 10.01
C GLU A 91 -14.64 1.29 10.70
N ALA A 92 -13.90 2.06 9.91
CA ALA A 92 -13.18 3.22 10.42
C ALA A 92 -13.43 4.44 9.54
N PHE A 93 -13.66 5.58 10.18
CA PHE A 93 -14.02 6.84 9.55
C PHE A 93 -13.03 7.92 9.96
N SER A 94 -12.68 8.78 9.00
CA SER A 94 -12.11 10.09 9.25
C SER A 94 -13.06 11.13 8.69
N CYS A 95 -13.62 11.93 9.58
CA CYS A 95 -14.60 12.94 9.26
C CYS A 95 -14.04 14.34 9.49
N VAL A 96 -14.48 15.28 8.68
CA VAL A 96 -14.24 16.71 8.85
C VAL A 96 -15.47 17.28 9.55
N ILE A 97 -15.25 17.96 10.66
CA ILE A 97 -16.29 18.65 11.41
C ILE A 97 -16.37 20.09 10.88
N SER A 98 -17.57 20.50 10.49
CA SER A 98 -17.92 21.89 10.22
C SER A 98 -18.93 22.39 11.26
N GLU A 99 -19.27 23.69 11.21
CA GLU A 99 -20.29 24.26 12.09
C GLU A 99 -21.69 23.67 11.86
N VAL A 100 -21.92 23.06 10.69
CA VAL A 100 -23.26 22.67 10.20
C VAL A 100 -23.40 21.16 10.02
N SER A 101 -22.31 20.45 9.79
CA SER A 101 -22.33 19.00 9.52
C SER A 101 -21.00 18.31 9.82
N ILE A 102 -21.08 17.00 10.04
CA ILE A 102 -19.92 16.09 10.09
C ILE A 102 -19.88 15.31 8.79
N MET A 103 -18.84 15.51 7.98
CA MET A 103 -18.73 14.89 6.66
C MET A 103 -17.55 13.91 6.59
N ILE A 104 -17.77 12.79 5.92
CA ILE A 104 -16.80 11.71 5.79
C ILE A 104 -15.78 12.07 4.70
N SER A 105 -14.50 12.10 5.07
CA SER A 105 -13.38 12.26 4.13
C SER A 105 -12.71 10.93 3.76
N TYR A 106 -12.74 9.98 4.69
CA TYR A 106 -12.15 8.67 4.52
C TYR A 106 -12.97 7.63 5.27
N HIS A 107 -13.25 6.50 4.62
CA HIS A 107 -14.01 5.40 5.19
C HIS A 107 -13.39 4.08 4.78
N THR A 108 -13.09 3.22 5.74
CA THR A 108 -12.64 1.85 5.49
C THR A 108 -13.63 0.87 6.06
N ILE A 109 -13.98 -0.16 5.30
CA ILE A 109 -14.87 -1.24 5.72
C ILE A 109 -14.12 -2.56 5.58
N HIS A 110 -13.94 -3.29 6.67
CA HIS A 110 -13.47 -4.68 6.66
C HIS A 110 -14.67 -5.60 6.83
N ILE A 111 -14.94 -6.42 5.82
CA ILE A 111 -16.03 -7.39 5.83
C ILE A 111 -15.47 -8.74 6.29
N ASN A 112 -16.08 -9.29 7.34
CA ASN A 112 -15.62 -10.48 8.05
C ASN A 112 -14.12 -10.39 8.33
N PRO A 113 -13.67 -9.37 9.09
CA PRO A 113 -12.27 -9.30 9.50
C PRO A 113 -11.92 -10.64 10.15
N LEU A 114 -10.75 -11.19 9.79
CA LEU A 114 -10.27 -12.42 10.43
C LEU A 114 -10.21 -12.15 11.94
N LEU A 115 -11.17 -12.70 12.69
CA LEU A 115 -11.30 -12.51 14.13
C LEU A 115 -10.22 -13.24 14.91
N GLU A 116 -9.45 -14.09 14.24
CA GLU A 116 -8.26 -14.67 14.83
C GLU A 116 -7.23 -13.55 15.00
N PRO A 117 -6.89 -13.18 16.26
CA PRO A 117 -5.70 -12.40 16.45
C PRO A 117 -4.58 -13.18 15.77
N ILE A 118 -3.83 -12.54 14.86
CA ILE A 118 -2.54 -13.06 14.43
C ILE A 118 -1.85 -13.45 15.73
N ALA A 119 -1.61 -14.75 15.94
CA ALA A 119 -1.10 -15.25 17.21
C ALA A 119 0.07 -14.35 17.60
N VAL A 120 -0.07 -13.64 18.74
CA VAL A 120 0.97 -12.75 19.23
C VAL A 120 2.21 -13.60 19.23
N LEU A 121 3.17 -13.25 18.36
CA LEU A 121 4.45 -13.93 18.36
C LEU A 121 4.89 -13.93 19.82
N PRO A 122 5.14 -15.11 20.42
CA PRO A 122 5.46 -15.19 21.83
C PRO A 122 6.53 -14.14 22.13
N PRO A 123 6.43 -13.40 23.26
CA PRO A 123 7.37 -12.33 23.58
C PRO A 123 8.76 -12.86 23.26
N PRO A 124 9.57 -12.13 22.48
CA PRO A 124 10.85 -12.65 22.06
C PRO A 124 11.58 -13.05 23.33
N LYS A 125 11.70 -14.37 23.56
CA LYS A 125 12.55 -14.92 24.61
C LYS A 125 13.82 -14.11 24.50
N PRO A 126 14.36 -13.52 25.59
CA PRO A 126 15.59 -12.74 25.52
C PRO A 126 16.55 -13.55 24.69
N LYS A 127 16.75 -13.11 23.44
CA LYS A 127 17.64 -13.81 22.54
C LYS A 127 18.97 -13.44 23.13
N ILE A 128 19.55 -14.37 23.90
CA ILE A 128 20.99 -14.52 23.88
C ILE A 128 21.31 -14.42 22.40
N ILE A 129 22.01 -13.36 22.01
CA ILE A 129 22.44 -13.12 20.64
C ILE A 129 23.52 -14.17 20.39
N THR A 130 23.14 -15.43 20.27
CA THR A 130 23.82 -16.34 19.36
C THR A 130 23.39 -15.87 18.00
N VAL A 131 24.33 -15.21 17.32
CA VAL A 131 24.24 -14.77 15.92
C VAL A 131 23.80 -15.97 15.08
N VAL A 132 22.49 -16.12 14.88
CA VAL A 132 21.96 -17.08 13.91
C VAL A 132 22.10 -16.40 12.56
N LYS A 133 23.22 -16.71 11.90
CA LYS A 133 23.47 -16.45 10.48
C LYS A 133 22.20 -16.78 9.70
N PRO A 134 21.61 -15.85 8.92
CA PRO A 134 20.45 -16.17 8.11
C PRO A 134 20.81 -17.34 7.20
N LYS A 135 19.93 -18.34 7.12
CA LYS A 135 20.02 -19.39 6.10
C LYS A 135 20.08 -18.64 4.75
N PRO A 136 21.09 -18.85 3.91
CA PRO A 136 21.19 -18.17 2.63
C PRO A 136 19.92 -18.51 1.86
N VAL A 137 19.12 -17.50 1.53
CA VAL A 137 18.38 -17.59 0.28
C VAL A 137 19.47 -17.76 -0.76
N GLU A 138 19.47 -18.86 -1.51
CA GLU A 138 20.32 -18.96 -2.69
C GLU A 138 19.85 -17.88 -3.65
N VAL A 139 20.43 -16.69 -3.49
CA VAL A 139 20.33 -15.58 -4.41
C VAL A 139 21.02 -16.08 -5.66
N LYS A 140 20.22 -16.50 -6.65
CA LYS A 140 20.77 -16.85 -7.95
C LYS A 140 21.54 -15.62 -8.44
N PRO A 141 22.81 -15.76 -8.88
CA PRO A 141 23.56 -14.62 -9.36
C PRO A 141 22.77 -13.94 -10.50
N ALA A 142 22.79 -12.62 -10.51
CA ALA A 142 22.15 -11.84 -11.56
C ALA A 142 22.66 -12.31 -12.93
N VAL A 143 21.74 -12.66 -13.83
CA VAL A 143 22.10 -13.22 -15.13
C VAL A 143 22.24 -12.08 -16.13
N GLU A 144 23.41 -11.98 -16.78
CA GLU A 144 23.58 -11.09 -17.92
C GLU A 144 22.78 -11.60 -19.10
N VAL A 145 21.96 -10.73 -19.70
CA VAL A 145 21.21 -11.02 -20.93
C VAL A 145 21.79 -10.23 -22.09
N GLU A 146 21.94 -10.88 -23.25
CA GLU A 146 22.51 -10.27 -24.45
C GLU A 146 21.62 -9.15 -25.02
N HIS A 147 20.30 -9.31 -24.91
CA HIS A 147 19.33 -8.36 -25.42
C HIS A 147 18.45 -7.76 -24.31
N PRO A 148 18.21 -6.45 -24.35
CA PRO A 148 17.36 -5.72 -23.40
C PRO A 148 15.89 -6.16 -23.46
N ASP A 149 15.45 -6.72 -24.60
CA ASP A 149 14.07 -7.21 -24.82
C ASP A 149 13.72 -8.39 -23.90
N LEU A 150 14.74 -9.06 -23.36
CA LEU A 150 14.60 -10.15 -22.40
C LEU A 150 14.41 -9.67 -20.94
N LEU A 151 14.49 -8.35 -20.72
CA LEU A 151 14.27 -7.71 -19.42
C LEU A 151 12.82 -7.23 -19.28
N ASN A 152 12.27 -7.36 -18.07
CA ASN A 152 10.99 -6.78 -17.77
C ASN A 152 11.12 -5.25 -17.59
N THR A 153 10.77 -4.47 -18.62
CA THR A 153 10.85 -2.99 -18.61
C THR A 153 10.11 -2.35 -17.44
N ARG A 154 9.03 -2.98 -16.93
CA ARG A 154 8.26 -2.46 -15.79
C ARG A 154 9.05 -2.45 -14.48
N ASN A 155 9.93 -3.43 -14.29
CA ASN A 155 10.74 -3.62 -13.08
C ASN A 155 12.20 -3.23 -13.29
N SER A 156 12.53 -2.65 -14.44
CA SER A 156 13.89 -2.33 -14.82
C SER A 156 14.25 -0.87 -14.56
N ALA A 157 15.48 -0.65 -14.09
CA ALA A 157 16.10 0.67 -14.03
C ALA A 157 17.23 0.75 -15.06
N ILE A 158 17.37 1.92 -15.67
CA ILE A 158 18.50 2.27 -16.54
C ILE A 158 19.47 3.10 -15.70
N VAL A 159 20.70 2.63 -15.61
CA VAL A 159 21.83 3.40 -15.12
C VAL A 159 22.60 3.95 -16.31
N SER A 160 22.88 5.25 -16.26
CA SER A 160 23.63 5.97 -17.27
C SER A 160 24.79 6.73 -16.64
N ASN A 161 25.69 7.22 -17.49
CA ASN A 161 26.90 7.93 -17.09
C ASN A 161 27.87 7.07 -16.27
N LEU A 162 27.95 5.77 -16.59
CA LEU A 162 28.95 4.89 -16.00
C LEU A 162 30.33 5.12 -16.65
N PRO A 163 31.43 4.89 -15.92
CA PRO A 163 32.79 4.84 -16.47
C PRO A 163 32.90 3.90 -17.67
N TYR A 164 33.76 4.25 -18.64
CA TYR A 164 34.10 3.36 -19.76
C TYR A 164 35.31 2.46 -19.47
N ASN A 165 36.09 2.80 -18.44
CA ASN A 165 37.25 2.06 -17.97
C ASN A 165 36.89 0.92 -17.00
N THR A 166 35.61 0.78 -16.62
CA THR A 166 35.11 -0.25 -15.72
C THR A 166 33.85 -0.87 -16.33
N PRO A 167 33.67 -2.20 -16.29
CA PRO A 167 32.46 -2.82 -16.81
C PRO A 167 31.22 -2.35 -16.00
N PRO A 168 30.13 -1.92 -16.68
CA PRO A 168 28.89 -1.52 -16.03
C PRO A 168 28.30 -2.57 -15.09
N SER A 169 28.58 -3.85 -15.32
CA SER A 169 28.17 -4.97 -14.44
C SER A 169 28.67 -4.83 -13.00
N GLU A 170 29.80 -4.16 -12.74
CA GLU A 170 30.24 -3.90 -11.36
C GLU A 170 29.27 -3.00 -10.59
N PHE A 171 28.47 -2.20 -11.29
CA PHE A 171 27.45 -1.37 -10.69
C PHE A 171 26.23 -2.18 -10.22
N VAL A 172 26.07 -3.43 -10.67
CA VAL A 172 25.03 -4.35 -10.17
C VAL A 172 25.15 -4.51 -8.66
N ALA A 173 26.35 -4.72 -8.13
CA ALA A 173 26.58 -4.84 -6.68
C ALA A 173 26.20 -3.57 -5.89
N VAL A 174 26.27 -2.39 -6.53
CA VAL A 174 25.82 -1.13 -5.94
C VAL A 174 24.30 -1.07 -5.88
N LEU A 175 23.63 -1.52 -6.95
CA LEU A 175 22.17 -1.58 -7.03
C LEU A 175 21.57 -2.67 -6.13
N GLU A 176 22.29 -3.77 -5.90
CA GLU A 176 21.86 -4.87 -5.02
C GLU A 176 21.70 -4.44 -3.56
N LYS A 177 22.26 -3.29 -3.16
CA LYS A 177 22.00 -2.68 -1.84
C LYS A 177 20.53 -2.30 -1.64
N PHE A 178 19.79 -2.07 -2.72
CA PHE A 178 18.37 -1.68 -2.68
C PHE A 178 17.43 -2.87 -2.81
N GLY A 179 17.89 -3.95 -3.45
CA GLY A 179 17.15 -5.19 -3.64
C GLY A 179 17.80 -6.07 -4.71
N HIS A 180 17.45 -7.35 -4.74
CA HIS A 180 18.07 -8.31 -5.63
C HIS A 180 17.77 -8.02 -7.11
N ILE A 181 18.81 -8.11 -7.94
CA ILE A 181 18.75 -7.99 -9.40
C ILE A 181 18.65 -9.39 -10.01
N VAL A 182 17.59 -9.62 -10.77
CA VAL A 182 17.34 -10.92 -11.40
C VAL A 182 18.13 -11.05 -12.70
N ARG A 183 18.12 -9.99 -13.51
CA ARG A 183 18.76 -9.94 -14.82
C ARG A 183 19.34 -8.56 -15.06
N TYR A 184 20.37 -8.46 -15.88
CA TYR A 184 20.89 -7.19 -16.34
C TYR A 184 21.40 -7.26 -17.77
N CYS A 185 21.41 -6.12 -18.45
CA CYS A 185 22.01 -5.94 -19.77
C CYS A 185 22.93 -4.72 -19.70
N GLN A 186 24.12 -4.80 -20.27
CA GLN A 186 25.08 -3.69 -20.25
C GLN A 186 25.52 -3.28 -21.65
N THR A 187 25.85 -2.00 -21.79
CA THR A 187 26.51 -1.43 -22.96
C THR A 187 27.48 -0.35 -22.50
N LYS A 188 28.29 0.22 -23.39
CA LYS A 188 29.32 1.20 -23.01
C LYS A 188 28.72 2.36 -22.20
N GLY A 189 29.06 2.42 -20.91
CA GLY A 189 28.64 3.48 -19.98
C GLY A 189 27.15 3.44 -19.57
N LYS A 190 26.42 2.36 -19.86
CA LYS A 190 25.02 2.16 -19.45
C LYS A 190 24.76 0.73 -18.99
N LEU A 191 23.81 0.58 -18.07
CA LEU A 191 23.35 -0.70 -17.54
C LEU A 191 21.83 -0.66 -17.43
N ILE A 192 21.13 -1.69 -17.87
CA ILE A 192 19.74 -1.94 -17.45
C ILE A 192 19.78 -3.07 -16.43
N ALA A 193 19.14 -2.88 -15.28
CA ALA A 193 19.00 -3.91 -14.26
C ALA A 193 17.52 -4.14 -13.96
N GLU A 194 17.09 -5.39 -14.04
CA GLU A 194 15.77 -5.86 -13.65
C GLU A 194 15.78 -6.26 -12.17
N PHE A 195 14.99 -5.55 -11.37
CA PHE A 195 14.81 -5.88 -9.96
C PHE A 195 13.75 -6.96 -9.79
N GLU A 196 13.92 -7.80 -8.78
CA GLU A 196 12.92 -8.80 -8.38
C GLU A 196 11.57 -8.14 -8.03
N ASN A 197 11.61 -6.93 -7.48
CA ASN A 197 10.43 -6.18 -7.07
C ASN A 197 10.47 -4.73 -7.55
N ILE A 198 9.34 -4.25 -8.08
CA ILE A 198 9.16 -2.85 -8.51
C ILE A 198 9.46 -1.84 -7.39
N LYS A 199 9.23 -2.20 -6.12
CA LYS A 199 9.53 -1.34 -4.97
C LYS A 199 11.04 -1.07 -4.83
N PHE A 200 11.88 -2.06 -5.14
CA PHE A 200 13.34 -1.90 -5.09
C PHE A 200 13.84 -1.02 -6.23
N MET A 201 13.25 -1.18 -7.43
CA MET A 201 13.49 -0.30 -8.56
C MET A 201 13.17 1.16 -8.22
N HIS A 202 12.01 1.45 -7.62
CA HIS A 202 11.65 2.81 -7.20
C HIS A 202 12.66 3.41 -6.21
N LYS A 203 13.07 2.64 -5.19
CA LYS A 203 14.10 3.09 -4.25
C LYS A 203 15.43 3.40 -4.92
N ALA A 204 15.85 2.57 -5.87
CA ALA A 204 17.09 2.79 -6.62
C ALA A 204 17.01 4.05 -7.50
N VAL A 205 15.86 4.32 -8.14
CA VAL A 205 15.65 5.53 -8.97
C VAL A 205 15.60 6.80 -8.12
N GLU A 206 14.97 6.76 -6.96
CA GLU A 206 14.87 7.90 -6.03
C GLU A 206 16.18 8.20 -5.30
N SER A 207 17.12 7.25 -5.31
CA SER A 207 18.40 7.39 -4.62
C SER A 207 19.39 8.23 -5.42
N THR A 208 20.11 9.10 -4.71
CA THR A 208 21.23 9.84 -5.29
C THR A 208 22.52 9.02 -5.13
N PHE A 209 23.16 8.70 -6.25
CA PHE A 209 24.44 8.00 -6.24
C PHE A 209 25.58 9.01 -6.14
N LYS A 210 26.47 8.79 -5.16
CA LYS A 210 27.73 9.53 -5.07
C LYS A 210 28.62 9.21 -6.27
N GLU A 211 29.67 9.99 -6.43
CA GLU A 211 30.69 9.72 -7.44
C GLU A 211 31.18 8.26 -7.35
N TRP A 212 31.11 7.57 -8.48
CA TRP A 212 31.52 6.20 -8.67
C TRP A 212 32.55 6.17 -9.80
N ASN A 213 33.80 5.83 -9.47
CA ASN A 213 34.93 5.77 -10.40
C ASN A 213 35.06 7.02 -11.29
N GLY A 214 35.00 8.22 -10.70
CA GLY A 214 35.19 9.48 -11.43
C GLY A 214 33.97 10.01 -12.18
N ARG A 215 32.81 9.33 -12.09
CA ARG A 215 31.55 9.78 -12.71
C ARG A 215 30.40 9.78 -11.72
N MET A 216 29.33 10.51 -12.03
CA MET A 216 28.10 10.51 -11.25
C MET A 216 27.04 9.69 -11.97
N PRO A 217 26.79 8.43 -11.56
CA PRO A 217 25.78 7.58 -12.17
C PRO A 217 24.40 8.20 -12.02
N LYS A 218 23.60 8.16 -13.08
CA LYS A 218 22.20 8.60 -13.05
C LYS A 218 21.30 7.41 -13.31
N VAL A 219 20.38 7.16 -12.39
CA VAL A 219 19.44 6.04 -12.46
C VAL A 219 18.06 6.57 -12.82
N PHE A 220 17.49 5.98 -13.87
CA PHE A 220 16.17 6.33 -14.38
C PHE A 220 15.32 5.09 -14.50
N ARG A 221 14.01 5.26 -14.45
CA ARG A 221 13.08 4.18 -14.77
C ARG A 221 13.20 3.83 -16.27
N CYS A 222 13.19 2.55 -16.59
CA CYS A 222 13.12 2.10 -17.98
C CYS A 222 11.76 2.52 -18.60
N PRO A 223 11.74 3.28 -19.71
CA PRO A 223 10.49 3.64 -20.38
C PRO A 223 9.86 2.40 -21.03
N ARG A 224 8.54 2.44 -21.26
CA ARG A 224 7.80 1.31 -21.85
C ARG A 224 8.26 0.97 -23.28
N GLU A 225 8.70 1.98 -24.01
CA GLU A 225 9.21 1.87 -25.39
C GLU A 225 10.67 2.30 -25.42
N PHE A 226 11.52 1.53 -24.74
CA PHE A 226 12.95 1.83 -24.73
C PHE A 226 13.65 1.16 -25.90
N ALA A 227 14.03 1.94 -26.91
CA ALA A 227 14.94 1.49 -27.95
C ALA A 227 16.37 1.49 -27.39
N TRP A 228 16.95 0.30 -27.25
CA TRP A 228 18.34 0.16 -26.81
C TRP A 228 19.29 0.50 -27.97
N PRO A 229 20.28 1.37 -27.75
CA PRO A 229 21.28 1.72 -28.76
C PRO A 229 22.39 0.68 -28.88
#